data_AF-A0ABD2KAI7-F1
#
_entry.id   AF-A0ABD2KAI7-F1
#
_cell.length_a   1.000
_cell.length_b   1.000
_cell.length_c   1.000
_cell.angle_alpha   90.00
_cell.angle_beta   90.00
_cell.angle_gamma   90.00
#
_symmetry.space_group_name_H-M   'P 1'
#
loop_
_entity.id
_entity.type
_entity.pdbx_description
1 polymer ?
#
loop_
_entity_poly.entity_id
_entity_poly.type
_entity_poly.pdbx_seq_one_letter_code
_entity_poly.pdbx_strand_id
1 'polypeptide(L)'
;MLKNADFFRHFRSKCRSKSSQRKMIENALDEQLLCFVEMGFNVLKGRVPLGKLQIQRLGALKHQLRRLARARCAKTARRVLLLNRKNQHHQTGDGFPVMAGMLTSILLPLLMDKLLPKRD
;
A
#
# COMPACT_ATOMS: atom_id res chain seq x y z
N MET A 1 16.29 -0.21 -6.65
CA MET A 1 15.05 -0.91 -7.06
C MET A 1 14.88 -2.30 -6.44
N LEU A 2 15.88 -3.20 -6.48
CA LEU A 2 15.77 -4.56 -5.90
C LEU A 2 15.38 -4.57 -4.40
N LYS A 3 15.99 -3.70 -3.58
CA LYS A 3 15.67 -3.56 -2.13
C LYS A 3 14.21 -3.21 -1.85
N ASN A 4 13.55 -2.47 -2.75
CA ASN A 4 12.13 -2.12 -2.59
C ASN A 4 11.23 -3.28 -3.02
N ALA A 5 11.58 -3.97 -4.11
CA ALA A 5 10.86 -5.17 -4.55
C ALA A 5 10.90 -6.28 -3.49
N ASP A 6 12.06 -6.52 -2.87
CA ASP A 6 12.21 -7.48 -1.78
C ASP A 6 11.44 -7.07 -0.52
N PHE A 7 11.45 -5.77 -0.17
CA PHE A 7 10.61 -5.23 0.89
C PHE A 7 9.13 -5.53 0.65
N PHE A 8 8.60 -5.23 -0.55
CA PHE A 8 7.18 -5.48 -0.84
C PHE A 8 6.85 -6.97 -0.96
N ARG A 9 7.79 -7.81 -1.44
CA ARG A 9 7.65 -9.27 -1.43
C ARG A 9 7.58 -9.81 -0.01
N HIS A 10 8.44 -9.32 0.87
CA HIS A 10 8.46 -9.69 2.28
C HIS A 10 7.20 -9.17 3.01
N PHE A 11 6.79 -7.93 2.74
CA PHE A 11 5.54 -7.34 3.23
C PHE A 11 4.32 -8.21 2.88
N ARG A 12 4.21 -8.65 1.62
CA ARG A 12 3.09 -9.49 1.17
C ARG A 12 3.12 -10.90 1.78
N SER A 13 4.30 -11.52 1.82
CA SER A 13 4.44 -12.93 2.20
C SER A 13 4.42 -13.15 3.71
N LYS A 14 5.10 -12.29 4.47
CA LYS A 14 5.33 -12.45 5.91
C LYS A 14 4.43 -11.56 6.78
N CYS A 15 3.95 -10.43 6.28
CA CYS A 15 3.08 -9.55 7.05
C CYS A 15 1.59 -9.83 6.81
N ARG A 16 1.13 -10.96 7.37
CA ARG A 16 -0.29 -11.38 7.31
C ARG A 16 -1.16 -10.74 8.38
N SER A 17 -0.57 -10.31 9.49
CA SER A 17 -1.28 -9.68 10.61
C SER A 17 -1.13 -8.16 10.59
N LYS A 18 -2.13 -7.44 11.11
CA LYS A 18 -2.07 -5.98 11.25
C LYS A 18 -0.86 -5.52 12.06
N SER A 19 -0.49 -6.27 13.11
CA SER A 19 0.67 -5.99 13.95
C SER A 19 1.99 -6.14 13.18
N SER A 20 2.16 -7.22 12.40
CA SER A 20 3.37 -7.41 11.57
C SER A 20 3.48 -6.37 10.46
N GLN A 21 2.37 -6.01 9.81
CA GLN A 21 2.32 -4.94 8.80
C GLN A 21 2.71 -3.59 9.39
N ARG A 22 2.19 -3.28 10.58
CA ARG A 22 2.50 -2.05 11.30
C ARG A 22 3.99 -1.96 11.64
N LYS A 23 4.57 -3.02 12.24
CA LYS A 23 6.01 -3.08 12.53
C LYS A 23 6.85 -2.89 11.27
N MET A 24 6.42 -3.46 10.15
CA MET A 24 7.14 -3.29 8.89
C MET A 24 7.08 -1.85 8.37
N ILE A 25 5.92 -1.18 8.48
CA ILE A 25 5.78 0.22 8.11
C ILE A 25 6.55 1.12 9.08
N GLU A 26 6.61 0.78 10.37
CA GLU A 26 7.40 1.50 11.38
C GLU A 26 8.91 1.44 11.08
N ASN A 27 9.38 0.33 10.51
CA ASN A 27 10.78 0.11 10.15
C ASN A 27 11.11 0.37 8.67
N ALA A 28 10.12 0.76 7.85
CA ALA A 28 10.32 1.01 6.43
C ALA A 28 11.25 2.22 6.21
N LEU A 29 12.10 2.14 5.19
CA LEU A 29 12.91 3.26 4.70
C LEU A 29 12.02 4.31 4.02
N ASP A 30 12.50 5.55 3.97
CA ASP A 30 11.75 6.66 3.37
C ASP A 30 11.41 6.40 1.89
N GLU A 31 12.34 5.84 1.13
CA GLU A 31 12.13 5.42 -0.26
C GLU A 31 11.00 4.39 -0.40
N GLN A 32 10.92 3.42 0.53
CA GLN A 32 9.88 2.39 0.52
C GLN A 32 8.50 2.99 0.82
N LEU A 33 8.46 3.98 1.71
CA LEU A 33 7.23 4.74 2.00
C LEU A 33 6.78 5.58 0.82
N LEU A 34 7.72 6.20 0.11
CA LEU A 34 7.41 6.95 -1.12
C LEU A 34 6.94 6.03 -2.24
N CYS A 35 7.45 4.80 -2.33
CA CYS A 35 6.90 3.80 -3.24
C CYS A 35 5.41 3.50 -2.94
N PHE A 36 4.98 3.43 -1.67
CA PHE A 36 3.55 3.32 -1.34
C PHE A 36 2.73 4.53 -1.81
N VAL A 37 3.28 5.74 -1.73
CA VAL A 37 2.64 6.97 -2.23
C VAL A 37 2.44 6.89 -3.74
N GLU A 38 3.49 6.55 -4.48
CA GLU A 38 3.46 6.42 -5.93
C GLU A 38 2.50 5.33 -6.39
N MET A 39 2.50 4.19 -5.70
CA MET A 39 1.52 3.12 -5.87
C MET A 39 0.08 3.63 -5.71
N GLY A 40 -0.21 4.36 -4.64
CA GLY A 40 -1.52 4.93 -4.41
C GLY A 40 -1.92 5.96 -5.46
N PHE A 41 -0.97 6.77 -5.92
CA PHE A 41 -1.17 7.75 -6.99
C PHE A 41 -1.51 7.07 -8.33
N ASN A 42 -0.76 6.05 -8.73
CA ASN A 42 -0.99 5.33 -9.98
C ASN A 42 -2.33 4.59 -10.00
N VAL A 43 -2.75 4.02 -8.86
CA VAL A 43 -4.10 3.43 -8.72
C VAL A 43 -5.18 4.50 -8.89
N LEU A 44 -5.04 5.67 -8.25
CA LEU A 44 -6.04 6.75 -8.38
C LEU A 44 -6.12 7.34 -9.78
N LYS A 45 -5.01 7.33 -10.51
CA LYS A 45 -4.95 7.79 -11.90
C LYS A 45 -5.41 6.73 -12.90
N GLY A 46 -5.80 5.53 -12.45
CA GLY A 46 -6.23 4.44 -13.34
C GLY A 46 -5.11 3.89 -14.21
N ARG A 47 -3.84 4.13 -13.85
CA ARG A 47 -2.65 3.65 -14.59
C ARG A 47 -2.33 2.19 -14.31
N VAL A 48 -3.12 1.56 -13.46
CA VAL A 48 -2.96 0.20 -12.99
C VAL A 48 -4.17 -0.58 -13.51
N PRO A 49 -3.99 -1.62 -14.32
CA PRO A 49 -5.10 -2.45 -14.79
C PRO A 49 -5.65 -3.23 -13.58
N LEU A 50 -6.83 -2.85 -13.12
CA LEU A 50 -7.48 -3.44 -11.95
C LEU A 50 -8.76 -4.17 -12.36
N GLY A 51 -8.96 -5.38 -11.83
CA GLY A 51 -10.21 -6.10 -12.00
C GLY A 51 -11.37 -5.46 -11.23
N LYS A 52 -12.61 -5.73 -11.64
CA LYS A 52 -13.83 -5.16 -11.04
C LYS A 52 -13.88 -5.33 -9.51
N LEU A 53 -13.52 -6.50 -9.00
CA LEU A 53 -13.48 -6.79 -7.56
C LEU A 53 -12.41 -5.96 -6.82
N GLN A 54 -11.24 -5.73 -7.44
CA GLN A 54 -10.18 -4.91 -6.86
C GLN A 54 -10.60 -3.45 -6.81
N ILE A 55 -11.26 -2.95 -7.87
CA ILE A 55 -11.81 -1.59 -7.93
C ILE A 55 -12.86 -1.39 -6.82
N GLN A 56 -13.79 -2.34 -6.63
CA GLN A 56 -14.78 -2.26 -5.55
C GLN A 56 -14.13 -2.18 -4.17
N ARG A 57 -13.15 -3.06 -3.89
CA ARG A 57 -12.44 -3.07 -2.60
C ARG A 57 -11.62 -1.79 -2.39
N LEU A 58 -10.99 -1.26 -3.44
CA LEU A 58 -10.28 0.02 -3.38
C LEU A 58 -11.24 1.22 -3.25
N GLY A 59 -12.46 1.10 -3.77
CA GLY A 59 -13.53 2.09 -3.63
C GLY A 59 -13.86 2.38 -2.17
N ALA A 60 -13.96 1.34 -1.34
CA ALA A 60 -14.15 1.47 0.11
C ALA A 60 -12.99 2.22 0.80
N LEU A 61 -11.80 2.20 0.19
CA LEU A 61 -10.56 2.78 0.71
C LEU A 61 -10.17 4.10 0.01
N LYS A 62 -11.01 4.63 -0.87
CA LYS A 62 -10.70 5.75 -1.78
C LYS A 62 -10.22 7.02 -1.07
N HIS A 63 -10.82 7.36 0.08
CA HIS A 63 -10.44 8.55 0.83
C HIS A 63 -9.02 8.43 1.40
N GLN A 64 -8.71 7.29 2.00
CA GLN A 64 -7.40 6.99 2.56
C GLN A 64 -6.33 6.86 1.45
N LEU A 65 -6.69 6.28 0.29
CA LEU A 65 -5.81 6.23 -0.87
C LEU A 65 -5.45 7.63 -1.38
N ARG A 66 -6.42 8.56 -1.43
CA ARG A 66 -6.18 9.97 -1.76
C ARG A 66 -5.27 10.65 -0.73
N ARG A 67 -5.41 10.33 0.55
CA ARG A 67 -4.53 10.86 1.60
C ARG A 67 -3.09 10.37 1.43
N LEU A 68 -2.92 9.08 1.10
CA LEU A 68 -1.61 8.50 0.85
C LEU A 68 -0.97 9.10 -0.42
N ALA A 69 -1.70 9.17 -1.53
CA ALA A 69 -1.20 9.73 -2.79
C ALA A 69 -0.85 11.23 -2.70
N ARG A 70 -1.40 11.95 -1.72
CA ARG A 70 -1.06 13.35 -1.43
C ARG A 70 0.07 13.50 -0.41
N ALA A 71 0.56 12.42 0.19
CA ALA A 71 1.67 12.47 1.11
C ALA A 71 2.96 12.76 0.33
N ARG A 72 3.39 14.02 0.31
CA ARG A 72 4.58 14.47 -0.44
C ARG A 72 5.91 14.11 0.24
N CYS A 73 5.88 13.43 1.39
CA CYS A 73 7.08 13.04 2.12
C CYS A 73 6.85 11.76 2.93
N ALA A 74 7.93 11.04 3.21
CA ALA A 74 7.92 9.78 3.95
C ALA A 74 7.29 9.90 5.34
N LYS A 75 7.58 10.98 6.08
CA LYS A 75 6.96 11.25 7.40
C LYS A 75 5.43 11.26 7.34
N THR A 76 4.87 11.94 6.35
CA THR A 76 3.41 12.01 6.16
C THR A 76 2.87 10.67 5.67
N ALA A 77 3.56 10.01 4.75
CA ALA A 77 3.18 8.69 4.25
C ALA A 77 3.11 7.68 5.39
N ARG A 78 4.15 7.62 6.24
CA ARG A 78 4.21 6.78 7.44
C ARG A 78 3.06 7.08 8.40
N ARG A 79 2.79 8.37 8.67
CA ARG A 79 1.66 8.77 9.52
C ARG A 79 0.32 8.28 8.95
N VAL A 80 0.11 8.43 7.65
CA VAL A 80 -1.11 7.96 6.97
C VAL A 80 -1.20 6.42 7.01
N LEU A 81 -0.09 5.72 6.78
CA LEU A 81 0.02 4.27 6.79
C LEU A 81 -0.18 3.65 8.18
N LEU A 82 0.24 4.35 9.24
CA LEU A 82 0.15 3.92 10.64
C LEU A 82 -1.08 4.50 11.37
N LEU A 83 -1.93 5.27 10.70
CA LEU A 83 -3.02 5.98 11.34
C LEU A 83 -4.04 4.96 11.90
N ASN A 84 -4.00 4.76 13.22
CA ASN A 84 -5.08 4.10 13.94
C ASN A 84 -6.18 5.12 14.19
N ARG A 85 -7.42 4.82 13.76
CA ARG A 85 -8.61 5.57 14.17
C ARG A 85 -8.78 5.40 15.69
N LYS A 86 -8.19 6.28 16.50
CA LYS A 86 -8.68 6.57 17.86
C LYS A 86 -9.76 7.67 17.86
N ASN A 87 -9.87 8.48 16.79
CA ASN A 87 -10.73 9.68 16.76
C ASN A 87 -11.76 9.71 15.62
N GLN A 88 -12.22 8.59 15.09
CA GLN A 88 -13.36 8.60 14.14
C GLN A 88 -14.46 7.68 14.64
N HIS A 89 -15.34 8.26 15.48
CA HIS A 89 -16.72 7.82 15.61
C HIS A 89 -17.35 7.78 14.21
N HIS A 90 -18.08 6.70 13.93
CA HIS A 90 -18.79 6.39 12.69
C HIS A 90 -17.98 5.74 11.55
N GLN A 91 -18.52 4.56 11.17
CA GLN A 91 -18.21 3.69 10.04
C GLN A 91 -17.10 2.65 10.28
N THR A 92 -17.58 1.52 10.81
CA THR A 92 -17.17 0.12 10.58
C THR A 92 -15.86 -0.16 9.84
N GLY A 93 -14.96 -0.85 10.55
CA GLY A 93 -14.13 -1.92 9.98
C GLY A 93 -12.74 -1.56 9.47
N ASP A 94 -11.75 -1.68 10.36
CA ASP A 94 -10.33 -1.94 10.10
C ASP A 94 -9.45 -0.87 9.43
N GLY A 95 -8.38 -0.50 10.16
CA GLY A 95 -7.43 0.54 9.77
C GLY A 95 -6.54 0.25 8.56
N PHE A 96 -5.72 1.24 8.22
CA PHE A 96 -4.82 1.31 7.06
C PHE A 96 -3.83 0.14 6.85
N PRO A 97 -3.40 -0.68 7.85
CA PRO A 97 -2.57 -1.86 7.59
C PRO A 97 -3.16 -2.80 6.53
N VAL A 98 -4.49 -2.93 6.50
CA VAL A 98 -5.23 -3.70 5.48
C VAL A 98 -5.05 -3.10 4.09
N MET A 99 -4.99 -1.77 3.97
CA MET A 99 -4.70 -1.10 2.70
C MET A 99 -3.27 -1.32 2.25
N ALA A 100 -2.27 -1.24 3.12
CA ALA A 100 -0.89 -1.54 2.76
C ALA A 100 -0.76 -3.00 2.27
N GLY A 101 -1.44 -3.93 2.93
CA GLY A 101 -1.57 -5.33 2.49
C GLY A 101 -2.29 -5.48 1.15
N MET A 102 -3.34 -4.70 0.91
CA MET A 102 -4.06 -4.70 -0.36
C MET A 102 -3.26 -4.06 -1.50
N LEU A 103 -2.63 -2.92 -1.27
CA LEU A 103 -1.78 -2.24 -2.26
C LEU A 103 -0.64 -3.16 -2.69
N THR A 104 0.00 -3.84 -1.73
CA THR A 104 1.02 -4.84 -2.06
C THR A 104 0.42 -6.09 -2.74
N SER A 105 -0.75 -6.58 -2.34
CA SER A 105 -1.38 -7.72 -3.01
C SER A 105 -1.81 -7.43 -4.46
N ILE A 106 -2.24 -6.19 -4.72
CA ILE A 106 -2.75 -5.73 -6.02
C ILE A 106 -1.58 -5.31 -6.94
N LEU A 107 -0.60 -4.58 -6.43
CA LEU A 107 0.44 -3.97 -7.24
C LEU A 107 1.70 -4.82 -7.35
N LEU A 108 1.99 -5.71 -6.40
CA LEU A 108 3.18 -6.56 -6.49
C LEU A 108 3.14 -7.50 -7.72
N PRO A 109 2.02 -8.16 -8.09
CA PRO A 109 1.96 -8.92 -9.34
C PRO A 109 2.26 -8.05 -10.56
N LEU A 110 1.67 -6.85 -10.61
CA LEU A 110 1.83 -5.92 -11.74
C LEU A 110 3.23 -5.30 -11.82
N LEU A 111 3.87 -5.08 -10.67
CA LEU A 111 5.25 -4.63 -10.57
C LEU A 111 6.23 -5.77 -10.87
N MET A 112 5.95 -7.01 -10.45
CA MET A 112 6.79 -8.17 -10.76
C MET A 112 6.72 -8.50 -12.26
N ASP A 113 5.54 -8.41 -12.89
CA ASP A 113 5.37 -8.60 -14.34
C ASP A 113 6.08 -7.54 -15.20
N LYS A 114 6.38 -6.36 -14.62
CA LYS A 114 7.05 -5.25 -15.32
C LYS A 114 8.52 -5.05 -14.92
N LEU A 115 8.93 -5.47 -13.73
CA LEU A 115 10.28 -5.30 -13.18
C LEU A 115 11.12 -6.58 -13.23
N LEU A 116 10.50 -7.76 -13.33
CA LEU A 116 11.23 -9.00 -13.64
C LEU A 116 11.05 -9.25 -15.14
N PRO A 117 12.13 -9.28 -15.95
CA PRO A 117 12.02 -9.84 -17.28
C PRO A 117 11.45 -11.26 -17.14
N LYS A 118 10.48 -11.62 -17.99
CA LYS A 118 10.04 -13.00 -18.12
C LYS A 118 11.30 -13.85 -18.26
N ARG A 119 11.56 -14.71 -17.29
CA ARG A 119 12.49 -15.82 -17.50
C ARG A 119 11.67 -16.82 -18.32
N ASP A 120 11.87 -16.74 -19.63
CA ASP A 120 11.58 -17.85 -20.54
C ASP A 120 12.46 -19.06 -20.17
#